data_AF-A0A2M7X518-F1
#
_entry.id   AF-A0A2M7X518-F1
#
_cell.length_a   1.000
_cell.length_b   1.000
_cell.length_c   1.000
_cell.angle_alpha   90.00
_cell.angle_beta   90.00
_cell.angle_gamma   90.00
#
_symmetry.space_group_name_H-M   'P 1'
#
loop_
_entity.id
_entity.type
_entity.pdbx_description
1 polymer ?
#
loop_
_entity_poly.entity_id
_entity_poly.type
_entity_poly.pdbx_seq_one_letter_code
_entity_poly.pdbx_strand_id
1 'polypeptide(L)'
;MASLFKGLTLIEIVIVIAIMAILSGLVLVTLNPKEQTSKTTDSNKKTDSAGLLGAIDRFYTSYQGQYPWELVANCSAPASNGSSTVNSCWLNKLVSSGELQQGFADSSTISSFIVTLNSQGVHVCFAPESKAFLAQALYNSSGTKVTPGTHICVPE
;
A
#
# COMPACT_ATOMS: atom_id res chain seq x y z
N MET A 1 2.49 -45.55 27.55
CA MET A 1 2.00 -45.66 26.15
C MET A 1 0.65 -46.35 26.20
N ALA A 2 -0.45 -45.61 26.01
CA ALA A 2 -1.78 -46.20 25.84
C ALA A 2 -2.61 -45.26 24.96
N SER A 3 -2.69 -45.60 23.68
CA SER A 3 -3.51 -44.95 22.67
C SER A 3 -4.95 -45.43 22.79
N LEU A 4 -5.85 -44.54 23.20
CA LEU A 4 -7.30 -44.75 23.13
C LEU A 4 -7.85 -44.06 21.87
N PHE A 5 -7.65 -44.66 20.71
CA PHE A 5 -8.52 -44.36 19.56
C PHE A 5 -9.71 -45.32 19.60
N LYS A 6 -10.76 -44.93 20.33
CA LYS A 6 -12.11 -45.48 20.11
C LYS A 6 -12.51 -45.05 18.69
N GLY A 7 -12.68 -46.02 17.79
CA GLY A 7 -13.00 -45.77 16.39
C GLY A 7 -14.30 -44.99 16.26
N LEU A 8 -14.26 -43.89 15.51
CA LEU A 8 -15.46 -43.16 15.07
C LEU A 8 -16.34 -44.09 14.24
N THR A 9 -17.65 -44.04 14.46
CA THR A 9 -18.58 -44.81 13.63
C THR A 9 -18.63 -44.21 12.22
N LEU A 10 -18.81 -45.04 11.20
CA LEU A 10 -18.82 -44.60 9.80
C LEU A 10 -19.92 -43.54 9.56
N ILE A 11 -21.06 -43.69 10.22
CA ILE A 11 -22.17 -42.72 10.16
C ILE A 11 -21.85 -41.38 10.81
N GLU A 12 -21.02 -41.38 11.85
CA GLU A 12 -20.64 -40.18 12.60
C GLU A 12 -19.67 -39.31 11.79
N ILE A 13 -18.73 -39.91 11.06
CA ILE A 13 -17.90 -39.17 10.10
C ILE A 13 -18.77 -38.59 8.98
N VAL A 14 -19.75 -39.33 8.46
CA VAL A 14 -20.61 -38.89 7.35
C VAL A 14 -21.48 -37.68 7.74
N ILE A 15 -22.07 -37.70 8.93
CA ILE A 15 -22.86 -36.55 9.41
C ILE A 15 -21.97 -35.34 9.67
N VAL A 16 -20.77 -35.53 10.21
CA VAL A 16 -19.83 -34.43 10.47
C VAL A 16 -19.39 -33.75 9.18
N ILE A 17 -18.98 -34.51 8.16
CA ILE A 17 -18.58 -33.90 6.88
C ILE A 17 -19.76 -33.22 6.17
N ALA A 18 -20.99 -33.75 6.32
CA ALA A 18 -22.18 -33.13 5.77
C ALA A 18 -22.49 -31.77 6.44
N ILE A 19 -22.38 -31.69 7.76
CA ILE A 19 -22.59 -30.44 8.50
C ILE A 19 -21.44 -29.46 8.22
N MET A 20 -20.19 -29.92 8.17
CA MET A 20 -19.03 -29.09 7.84
C MET A 20 -19.14 -28.47 6.44
N ALA A 21 -19.68 -29.21 5.46
CA ALA A 21 -19.92 -28.69 4.11
C ALA A 21 -20.95 -27.53 4.11
N ILE A 22 -22.02 -27.64 4.90
CA ILE A 22 -23.06 -26.60 4.97
C ILE A 22 -22.54 -25.35 5.69
N LEU A 23 -21.86 -25.53 6.84
CA LEU A 23 -21.33 -24.42 7.63
C LEU A 23 -20.25 -23.64 6.86
N SER A 24 -19.34 -24.34 6.17
CA SER A 24 -18.29 -23.69 5.37
C SER A 24 -18.85 -22.89 4.20
N GLY A 25 -19.91 -23.39 3.53
CA GLY A 25 -20.59 -22.66 2.46
C GLY A 25 -21.19 -21.32 2.92
N LEU A 26 -21.80 -21.29 4.11
CA LEU A 26 -22.42 -20.07 4.64
C LEU A 26 -21.40 -18.97 4.97
N VAL A 27 -20.24 -19.34 5.53
CA VAL A 27 -19.20 -18.39 5.95
C VAL A 27 -18.59 -17.66 4.74
N LEU A 28 -18.48 -18.32 3.59
CA LEU A 28 -17.94 -17.72 2.38
C LEU A 28 -18.87 -16.66 1.77
N VAL A 29 -20.17 -16.74 2.01
CA VAL A 29 -21.15 -15.76 1.53
C VAL A 29 -21.14 -14.49 2.39
N THR A 30 -20.84 -14.62 3.68
CA THR A 30 -20.81 -13.47 4.61
C THR A 30 -19.52 -12.66 4.53
N LEU A 31 -18.41 -13.30 4.14
CA LEU A 31 -17.13 -12.62 3.89
C LEU A 31 -17.05 -12.16 2.43
N ASN A 32 -16.64 -10.91 2.20
CA ASN A 32 -16.31 -10.42 0.87
C ASN A 32 -14.80 -10.67 0.61
N PRO A 33 -14.40 -11.80 -0.01
CA PRO A 33 -12.97 -12.11 -0.19
C PRO A 33 -12.25 -11.01 -0.98
N LYS A 34 -12.94 -10.42 -1.96
CA LYS A 34 -12.44 -9.27 -2.74
C LYS A 34 -12.07 -8.08 -1.86
N GLU A 35 -12.92 -7.74 -0.89
CA GLU A 35 -12.70 -6.59 -0.01
C GLU A 35 -11.51 -6.86 0.91
N GLN A 36 -11.38 -8.09 1.39
CA GLN A 36 -10.27 -8.48 2.25
C GLN A 36 -8.93 -8.41 1.52
N THR A 37 -8.88 -8.88 0.26
CA THR A 37 -7.66 -8.73 -0.57
C THR A 37 -7.35 -7.27 -0.84
N SER A 38 -8.31 -6.44 -1.23
CA SER A 38 -8.10 -5.01 -1.45
C SER A 38 -7.62 -4.30 -0.18
N LYS A 39 -8.15 -4.67 1.00
CA LYS A 39 -7.71 -4.12 2.29
C LYS A 39 -6.25 -4.48 2.58
N THR A 40 -5.82 -5.71 2.29
CA THR A 40 -4.41 -6.10 2.40
C THR A 40 -3.54 -5.31 1.43
N THR A 41 -3.96 -5.15 0.17
CA THR A 41 -3.24 -4.34 -0.82
C THR A 41 -3.10 -2.89 -0.37
N ASP A 42 -4.15 -2.26 0.12
CA ASP A 42 -4.09 -0.87 0.61
C ASP A 42 -3.22 -0.73 1.86
N SER A 43 -3.23 -1.73 2.76
CA SER A 43 -2.31 -1.78 3.89
C SER A 43 -0.85 -1.83 3.42
N ASN A 44 -0.56 -2.59 2.36
CA ASN A 44 0.76 -2.64 1.75
C ASN A 44 1.11 -1.29 1.11
N LYS A 45 0.19 -0.67 0.35
CA LYS A 45 0.40 0.69 -0.21
C LYS A 45 0.69 1.73 0.87
N LYS A 46 0.05 1.66 2.04
CA LYS A 46 0.34 2.56 3.17
C LYS A 46 1.76 2.35 3.70
N THR A 47 2.20 1.10 3.86
CA THR A 47 3.58 0.78 4.25
C THR A 47 4.58 1.22 3.20
N ASP A 48 4.29 0.97 1.92
CA ASP A 48 5.16 1.32 0.80
C ASP A 48 5.28 2.85 0.66
N SER A 49 4.17 3.59 0.71
CA SER A 49 4.20 5.07 0.66
C SER A 49 5.04 5.67 1.79
N ALA A 50 4.95 5.13 3.02
CA ALA A 50 5.81 5.53 4.12
C ALA A 50 7.29 5.16 3.88
N GLY A 51 7.56 3.99 3.31
CA GLY A 51 8.91 3.55 2.93
C GLY A 51 9.55 4.45 1.87
N LEU A 52 8.77 4.83 0.86
CA LEU A 52 9.20 5.76 -0.20
C LEU A 52 9.45 7.16 0.36
N LEU A 53 8.54 7.69 1.18
CA LEU A 53 8.72 8.98 1.85
C LEU A 53 10.01 8.98 2.68
N GLY A 54 10.22 7.95 3.50
CA GLY A 54 11.43 7.83 4.30
C GLY A 54 12.71 7.77 3.47
N ALA A 55 12.67 7.19 2.26
CA ALA A 55 13.80 7.22 1.34
C ALA A 55 14.05 8.61 0.75
N ILE A 56 12.99 9.35 0.43
CA ILE A 56 13.09 10.74 -0.03
C ILE A 56 13.68 11.63 1.07
N ASP A 57 13.22 11.48 2.32
CA ASP A 57 13.71 12.27 3.47
C ASP A 57 15.18 11.98 3.80
N ARG A 58 15.58 10.70 3.77
CA ARG A 58 16.99 10.32 3.93
C ARG A 58 17.85 10.90 2.80
N PHE A 59 17.40 10.79 1.56
CA PHE A 59 18.09 11.40 0.42
C PHE A 59 18.23 12.91 0.59
N TYR A 60 17.18 13.61 0.97
CA TYR A 60 17.20 15.05 1.23
C TYR A 60 18.28 15.43 2.26
N THR A 61 18.40 14.63 3.31
CA THR A 61 19.43 14.82 4.36
C THR A 61 20.84 14.51 3.85
N SER A 62 21.02 13.42 3.10
CA SER A 62 22.31 12.98 2.54
C SER A 62 22.85 13.92 1.44
N TYR A 63 21.96 14.58 0.68
CA TYR A 63 22.29 15.36 -0.51
C TYR A 63 22.06 16.88 -0.32
N GLN A 64 22.46 17.41 0.84
CA GLN A 64 22.50 18.87 1.11
C GLN A 64 21.16 19.60 0.91
N GLY A 65 20.04 18.93 1.24
CA GLY A 65 18.71 19.51 1.09
C GLY A 65 18.20 19.50 -0.35
N GLN A 66 18.72 18.63 -1.20
CA GLN A 66 18.22 18.44 -2.56
C GLN A 66 17.36 17.18 -2.66
N TYR A 67 16.24 17.27 -3.37
CA TYR A 67 15.40 16.12 -3.64
C TYR A 67 15.94 15.25 -4.79
N PRO A 68 15.58 13.96 -4.86
CA PRO A 68 16.09 13.05 -5.89
C PRO A 68 15.89 13.56 -7.31
N TRP A 69 14.74 14.19 -7.57
CA TRP A 69 14.38 14.74 -8.88
C TRP A 69 15.12 16.02 -9.27
N GLU A 70 15.75 16.72 -8.32
CA GLU A 70 16.56 17.91 -8.61
C GLU A 70 17.96 17.55 -9.13
N LEU A 71 18.37 16.29 -8.93
CA LEU A 71 19.68 15.77 -9.33
C LEU A 71 19.62 14.88 -10.59
N VAL A 72 18.51 14.92 -11.30
CA VAL A 72 18.28 14.19 -12.56
C VAL A 72 17.57 15.09 -13.56
N ALA A 73 17.91 14.95 -14.84
CA ALA A 73 17.31 15.74 -15.91
C ALA A 73 16.18 14.96 -16.63
N ASN A 74 15.22 15.69 -17.21
CA ASN A 74 14.14 15.16 -18.04
C ASN A 74 13.22 14.15 -17.34
N CYS A 75 13.05 14.27 -16.03
CA CYS A 75 12.08 13.46 -15.28
C CYS A 75 10.82 14.28 -14.98
N SER A 76 9.64 13.66 -15.05
CA SER A 76 8.43 14.22 -14.43
C SER A 76 8.56 14.15 -12.91
N ALA A 77 8.42 15.29 -12.25
CA ALA A 77 8.62 15.45 -10.82
C ALA A 77 7.62 16.47 -10.27
N PRO A 78 7.30 16.42 -8.96
CA PRO A 78 6.47 17.44 -8.35
C PRO A 78 7.16 18.80 -8.44
N ALA A 79 6.47 19.79 -9.01
CA ALA A 79 6.89 21.19 -8.93
C ALA A 79 6.71 21.74 -7.51
N SER A 80 7.26 22.92 -7.21
CA SER A 80 6.95 23.63 -5.96
C SER A 80 5.45 23.87 -5.83
N ASN A 81 4.81 23.37 -4.77
CA ASN A 81 3.36 23.33 -4.59
C ASN A 81 2.61 22.54 -5.69
N GLY A 82 3.25 21.49 -6.19
CA GLY A 82 2.72 20.61 -7.23
C GLY A 82 2.75 19.14 -6.82
N SER A 83 2.11 18.31 -7.64
CA SER A 83 2.15 16.86 -7.51
C SER A 83 2.58 16.20 -8.82
N SER A 84 3.16 15.02 -8.71
CA SER A 84 3.50 14.18 -9.85
C SER A 84 3.41 12.72 -9.44
N THR A 85 2.97 11.87 -10.35
CA THR A 85 3.12 10.42 -10.20
C THR A 85 4.60 10.04 -10.08
N VAL A 86 4.90 8.97 -9.34
CA VAL A 86 6.26 8.44 -9.24
C VAL A 86 6.79 8.08 -10.62
N ASN A 87 7.97 8.58 -10.93
CA ASN A 87 8.63 8.36 -12.21
C ASN A 87 9.92 7.56 -12.00
N SER A 88 10.14 6.54 -12.84
CA SER A 88 11.31 5.66 -12.73
C SER A 88 12.64 6.41 -12.84
N CYS A 89 12.67 7.56 -13.51
CA CYS A 89 13.85 8.39 -13.72
C CYS A 89 14.48 8.85 -12.40
N TRP A 90 13.70 9.48 -11.50
CA TRP A 90 14.20 9.90 -10.18
C TRP A 90 14.10 8.78 -9.13
N LEU A 91 13.22 7.79 -9.31
CA LEU A 91 13.18 6.61 -8.44
C LEU A 91 14.50 5.81 -8.53
N ASN A 92 15.04 5.65 -9.74
CA ASN A 92 16.35 5.01 -9.95
C ASN A 92 17.47 5.80 -9.28
N LYS A 93 17.34 7.13 -9.11
CA LYS A 93 18.32 7.92 -8.37
C LYS A 93 18.37 7.48 -6.91
N LEU A 94 17.22 7.29 -6.26
CA LEU A 94 17.11 6.77 -4.89
C LEU A 94 17.73 5.37 -4.74
N VAL A 95 17.55 4.51 -5.74
CA VAL A 95 18.15 3.16 -5.72
C VAL A 95 19.66 3.22 -5.92
N SER A 96 20.12 3.98 -6.92
CA SER A 96 21.54 4.14 -7.21
C SER A 96 22.33 4.82 -6.07
N SER A 97 21.67 5.65 -5.27
CA SER A 97 22.25 6.27 -4.08
C SER A 97 22.19 5.39 -2.83
N GLY A 98 21.59 4.19 -2.91
CA GLY A 98 21.45 3.27 -1.78
C GLY A 98 20.37 3.67 -0.77
N GLU A 99 19.50 4.64 -1.10
CA GLU A 99 18.45 5.12 -0.18
C GLU A 99 17.17 4.28 -0.25
N LEU A 100 17.01 3.52 -1.35
CA LEU A 100 15.89 2.63 -1.60
C LEU A 100 16.39 1.30 -2.18
N GLN A 101 15.83 0.18 -1.72
CA GLN A 101 16.19 -1.14 -2.26
C GLN A 101 15.56 -1.37 -3.64
N GLN A 102 16.28 -2.05 -4.54
CA GLN A 102 15.80 -2.36 -5.89
C GLN A 102 14.47 -3.14 -5.88
N GLY A 103 14.34 -4.16 -5.03
CA GLY A 103 13.12 -4.96 -4.94
C GLY A 103 11.90 -4.15 -4.48
N PHE A 104 12.12 -3.03 -3.78
CA PHE A 104 11.05 -2.08 -3.51
C PHE A 104 10.71 -1.31 -4.79
N ALA A 105 11.70 -0.68 -5.46
CA ALA A 105 11.51 0.10 -6.67
C ALA A 105 10.85 -0.66 -7.84
N ASP A 106 11.02 -1.98 -7.91
CA ASP A 106 10.40 -2.84 -8.92
C ASP A 106 8.90 -3.08 -8.69
N SER A 107 8.36 -2.68 -7.53
CA SER A 107 6.94 -2.87 -7.22
C SER A 107 6.05 -2.00 -8.12
N SER A 108 5.12 -2.64 -8.84
CA SER A 108 4.15 -1.95 -9.68
C SER A 108 3.26 -0.99 -8.89
N THR A 109 3.07 -1.21 -7.59
CA THR A 109 2.29 -0.32 -6.71
C THR A 109 2.91 1.07 -6.59
N ILE A 110 4.24 1.18 -6.60
CA ILE A 110 4.94 2.47 -6.42
C ILE A 110 4.65 3.41 -7.57
N SER A 111 4.57 2.90 -8.79
CA SER A 111 4.28 3.70 -9.97
C SER A 111 2.90 4.35 -9.94
N SER A 112 1.99 3.88 -9.07
CA SER A 112 0.65 4.48 -8.88
C SER A 112 0.63 5.60 -7.82
N PHE A 113 1.71 5.76 -7.05
CA PHE A 113 1.76 6.79 -6.02
C PHE A 113 1.98 8.17 -6.62
N ILE A 114 1.41 9.17 -5.95
CA ILE A 114 1.53 10.57 -6.30
C ILE A 114 2.35 11.24 -5.21
N VAL A 115 3.51 11.78 -5.60
CA VAL A 115 4.34 12.60 -4.72
C VAL A 115 3.89 14.04 -4.86
N THR A 116 3.62 14.69 -3.74
CA THR A 116 3.27 16.11 -3.66
C THR A 116 4.37 16.84 -2.90
N LEU A 117 4.79 17.99 -3.40
CA LEU A 117 5.72 18.89 -2.71
C LEU A 117 5.00 20.20 -2.45
N ASN A 118 4.87 20.59 -1.18
CA ASN A 118 4.26 21.86 -0.77
C ASN A 118 5.13 22.55 0.29
N SER A 119 4.66 23.66 0.87
CA SER A 119 5.36 24.38 1.93
C SER A 119 5.56 23.60 3.24
N GLN A 120 4.83 22.49 3.43
CA GLN A 120 4.94 21.59 4.58
C GLN A 120 5.88 20.40 4.31
N GLY A 121 6.34 20.22 3.08
CA GLY A 121 7.28 19.18 2.69
C GLY A 121 6.73 18.22 1.64
N VAL A 122 7.27 17.01 1.64
CA VAL A 122 6.89 15.94 0.71
C VAL A 122 5.79 15.08 1.33
N HIS A 123 4.75 14.83 0.56
CA HIS A 123 3.72 13.85 0.87
C HIS A 123 3.65 12.79 -0.23
N VAL A 124 3.44 11.54 0.14
CA VAL A 124 3.21 10.44 -0.80
C VAL A 124 1.76 9.97 -0.65
N CYS A 125 1.01 10.07 -1.74
CA CYS A 125 -0.42 9.80 -1.78
C CYS A 125 -0.75 8.60 -2.67
N PHE A 126 -1.77 7.84 -2.30
CA PHE A 126 -2.30 6.75 -3.13
C PHE A 126 -3.82 6.70 -3.07
N ALA A 127 -4.44 6.20 -4.14
CA ALA A 127 -5.86 5.92 -4.19
C ALA A 127 -6.14 4.51 -3.59
N PRO A 128 -6.96 4.40 -2.53
CA PRO A 128 -7.31 3.11 -1.95
C PRO A 128 -8.30 2.35 -2.83
N GLU A 129 -8.23 1.02 -2.78
CA GLU A 129 -9.14 0.11 -3.51
C GLU A 129 -10.27 -0.42 -2.62
N SER A 130 -10.00 -0.59 -1.33
CA SER A 130 -10.96 -1.07 -0.33
C SER A 130 -11.87 0.07 0.13
N LYS A 131 -13.13 -0.28 0.39
CA LYS A 131 -14.12 0.66 0.95
C LYS A 131 -13.69 1.15 2.33
N ALA A 132 -13.04 0.27 3.11
CA ALA A 132 -12.56 0.60 4.45
C ALA A 132 -11.48 1.69 4.45
N PHE A 133 -10.55 1.67 3.49
CA PHE A 133 -9.55 2.73 3.35
C PHE A 133 -10.14 3.96 2.64
N LEU A 134 -11.05 3.78 1.67
CA LEU A 134 -11.73 4.91 1.04
C LEU A 134 -12.50 5.78 2.05
N ALA A 135 -13.10 5.18 3.08
CA ALA A 135 -13.75 5.92 4.17
C ALA A 135 -12.78 6.77 5.01
N GLN A 136 -11.48 6.50 4.94
CA GLN A 136 -10.42 7.26 5.61
C GLN A 136 -9.71 8.24 4.66
N ALA A 137 -10.07 8.27 3.38
CA ALA A 137 -9.47 9.15 2.41
C ALA A 137 -9.92 10.61 2.66
N LEU A 138 -8.94 11.46 2.97
CA LEU A 138 -9.15 12.88 3.26
C LEU A 138 -8.44 13.78 2.25
N TYR A 139 -7.80 13.23 1.22
CA TYR A 139 -6.97 13.99 0.28
C TYR A 139 -7.44 13.82 -1.15
N ASN A 140 -7.11 14.78 -2.03
CA ASN A 140 -7.22 14.61 -3.47
C ASN A 140 -5.89 14.10 -4.07
N SER A 141 -5.85 13.92 -5.40
CA SER A 141 -4.65 13.51 -6.14
C SER A 141 -3.48 14.51 -6.08
N SER A 142 -3.72 15.71 -5.57
CA SER A 142 -2.72 16.75 -5.39
C SER A 142 -2.26 16.87 -3.94
N GLY A 143 -2.58 15.88 -3.10
CA GLY A 143 -2.22 15.89 -1.67
C GLY A 143 -2.89 17.00 -0.87
N THR A 144 -3.94 17.63 -1.40
CA THR A 144 -4.71 18.66 -0.67
C THR A 144 -5.86 18.02 0.08
N LYS A 145 -6.04 18.40 1.35
CA LYS A 145 -7.11 17.89 2.19
C LYS A 145 -8.48 18.34 1.67
N VAL A 146 -9.40 17.40 1.42
CA VAL A 146 -10.75 17.61 0.91
C VAL A 146 -11.73 16.62 1.55
N THR A 147 -13.00 17.02 1.69
CA THR A 147 -14.04 16.17 2.30
C THR A 147 -15.28 16.17 1.39
N PRO A 148 -15.67 15.03 0.78
CA PRO A 148 -15.00 13.71 0.86
C PRO A 148 -13.69 13.68 0.07
N GLY A 149 -12.70 12.94 0.58
CA GLY A 149 -11.43 12.70 -0.11
C GLY A 149 -11.44 11.45 -0.98
N THR A 150 -10.44 11.34 -1.85
CA THR A 150 -10.25 10.24 -2.80
C THR A 150 -8.92 9.52 -2.62
N HIS A 151 -7.97 10.12 -1.88
CA HIS A 151 -6.63 9.62 -1.65
C HIS A 151 -6.30 9.62 -0.15
N ILE A 152 -5.36 8.76 0.21
CA ILE A 152 -4.66 8.78 1.51
C ILE A 152 -3.24 9.25 1.25
N CYS A 153 -2.75 10.18 2.06
CA CYS A 153 -1.40 10.73 1.97
C CYS A 153 -0.61 10.43 3.24
N VAL A 154 0.71 10.29 3.08
CA VAL A 154 1.67 10.15 4.17
C VAL A 154 2.69 11.30 4.05
N PRO A 155 2.97 12.07 5.11
CA PRO A 155 2.27 12.06 6.40
C PRO A 155 0.81 12.54 6.26
N GLU A 156 -0.02 12.13 7.24
CA GLU A 156 -1.47 12.36 7.30
C GLU A 156 -1.87 13.79 7.67
#